data_AF-A0A1D3K7N3-F1
#
_entry.id   AF-A0A1D3K7N3-F1
#
_cell.length_a   1.000
_cell.length_b   1.000
_cell.length_c   1.000
_cell.angle_alpha   90.00
_cell.angle_beta   90.00
_cell.angle_gamma   90.00
#
_symmetry.space_group_name_H-M   'P 1'
#
loop_
_entity.id
_entity.type
_entity.pdbx_description
1 polymer ?
#
loop_
_entity_poly.entity_id
_entity_poly.type
_entity_poly.pdbx_seq_one_letter_code
_entity_poly.pdbx_strand_id
1 'polypeptide(L)'
;MIQVRMKPQSNIESSGWFSRLKQLGKGYTSTSRAEAFGTIVHLVKVGNACLKLKQGSSRSLRSEVNEDSSEVKAMLQDLTSVGAIFPVSEAKSWSL
;
A
#
# COMPACT_ATOMS: atom_id res chain seq x y z
N MET A 1 10.34 -4.90 10.54
CA MET A 1 9.42 -3.79 10.20
C MET A 1 9.64 -3.38 8.76
N ILE A 2 8.59 -3.41 7.94
CA ILE A 2 8.66 -3.05 6.52
C ILE A 2 8.12 -1.62 6.35
N GLN A 3 8.89 -0.74 5.69
CA GLN A 3 8.42 0.59 5.33
C GLN A 3 7.88 0.58 3.91
N VAL A 4 6.63 1.03 3.75
CA VAL A 4 5.93 1.07 2.47
C VAL A 4 5.59 2.52 2.14
N ARG A 5 5.72 2.89 0.86
CA ARG A 5 5.39 4.24 0.40
C ARG A 5 4.31 4.16 -0.68
N MET A 6 3.14 4.75 -0.44
CA MET A 6 2.12 4.89 -1.49
C MET A 6 2.51 5.98 -2.47
N LYS A 7 2.20 5.76 -3.75
CA LYS A 7 2.25 6.82 -4.76
C LYS A 7 1.14 7.84 -4.46
N PRO A 8 1.40 9.16 -4.63
CA PRO A 8 0.39 10.17 -4.36
C PRO A 8 -0.79 10.01 -5.32
N GLN A 9 -1.97 10.50 -4.94
CA GLN A 9 -3.16 10.39 -5.80
C GLN A 9 -2.98 11.08 -7.17
N SER A 10 -2.22 12.17 -7.21
CA SER A 10 -1.89 12.87 -8.45
C SER A 10 -0.98 12.07 -9.39
N ASN A 11 -0.40 10.95 -8.92
CA ASN A 11 0.40 10.09 -9.78
C ASN A 11 -0.52 9.23 -10.65
N ILE A 12 -0.38 9.38 -11.98
CA ILE A 12 -1.16 8.66 -12.98
C ILE A 12 -1.06 7.13 -12.83
N GLU A 13 0.10 6.62 -12.44
CA GLU A 13 0.31 5.18 -12.23
C GLU A 13 -0.45 4.65 -11.02
N SER A 14 -0.81 5.51 -10.08
CA SER A 14 -1.65 5.15 -8.92
C SER A 14 -3.14 5.22 -9.25
N SER A 15 -3.53 5.90 -10.34
CA SER A 15 -4.94 5.98 -10.72
C SER A 15 -5.51 4.59 -11.02
N GLY A 16 -6.66 4.24 -10.44
CA GLY A 16 -7.30 2.95 -10.67
C GLY A 16 -6.53 1.74 -10.12
N TRP A 17 -5.57 1.91 -9.20
CA TRP A 17 -4.82 0.80 -8.59
C TRP A 17 -5.75 -0.24 -7.95
N PHE A 18 -6.84 0.21 -7.32
CA PHE A 18 -7.77 -0.69 -6.64
C PHE A 18 -8.55 -1.58 -7.62
N SER A 19 -8.96 -1.04 -8.77
CA SER A 19 -9.62 -1.83 -9.82
C SER A 19 -8.68 -2.92 -10.35
N ARG A 20 -7.40 -2.57 -10.59
CA ARG A 20 -6.36 -3.53 -10.99
C ARG A 20 -6.11 -4.58 -9.91
N LEU A 21 -6.13 -4.18 -8.63
CA LEU A 21 -5.98 -5.11 -7.51
C LEU A 21 -7.14 -6.12 -7.45
N LYS A 22 -8.38 -5.67 -7.67
CA LYS A 22 -9.54 -6.56 -7.76
C LYS A 22 -9.45 -7.53 -8.95
N GLN A 23 -8.92 -7.08 -10.09
CA GLN A 23 -8.74 -7.90 -11.29
C GLN A 23 -7.76 -9.07 -11.09
N LEU A 24 -6.91 -9.05 -10.06
CA LEU A 24 -6.08 -10.20 -9.72
C LEU A 24 -6.89 -11.42 -9.27
N GLY A 25 -8.19 -11.27 -8.95
CA GLY A 25 -9.07 -12.39 -8.59
C GLY A 25 -8.78 -13.01 -7.22
N LYS A 26 -7.96 -12.36 -6.39
CA LYS A 26 -7.50 -12.89 -5.09
C LYS A 26 -8.43 -12.58 -3.90
N GLY A 27 -9.59 -11.95 -4.13
CA GLY A 27 -10.53 -11.60 -3.06
C GLY A 27 -10.19 -10.32 -2.28
N TYR A 28 -9.43 -9.41 -2.90
CA TYR A 28 -9.06 -8.14 -2.27
C TYR A 28 -10.26 -7.25 -1.94
N THR A 29 -10.23 -6.66 -0.75
CA THR A 29 -11.13 -5.58 -0.34
C THR A 29 -10.33 -4.36 0.07
N SER A 30 -10.90 -3.17 -0.12
CA SER A 30 -10.32 -1.92 0.37
C SER A 30 -11.43 -1.03 0.89
N THR A 31 -11.18 -0.39 2.02
CA THR A 31 -11.98 0.72 2.52
C THR A 31 -11.08 1.93 2.69
N SER A 32 -11.60 3.11 2.39
CA SER A 32 -10.81 4.34 2.39
C SER A 32 -11.49 5.40 3.25
N ARG A 33 -10.69 6.16 4.00
CA ARG A 33 -11.15 7.29 4.81
C ARG A 33 -10.27 8.51 4.55
N ALA A 34 -10.91 9.65 4.28
CA ALA A 34 -10.22 10.93 4.24
C ALA A 34 -9.81 11.39 5.65
N GLU A 35 -8.60 11.89 5.77
CA GLU A 35 -8.02 12.52 6.95
C GLU A 35 -7.54 13.95 6.63
N ALA A 36 -7.03 14.64 7.64
CA ALA A 36 -6.56 16.02 7.51
C ALA A 36 -5.45 16.15 6.44
N PHE A 37 -5.35 17.38 5.91
CA PHE A 37 -4.29 17.77 4.97
C PHE A 37 -4.22 16.95 3.67
N GLY A 38 -5.39 16.53 3.15
CA GLY A 38 -5.47 15.78 1.90
C GLY A 38 -4.86 14.38 1.98
N THR A 39 -4.85 13.79 3.17
CA THR A 39 -4.41 12.41 3.40
C THR A 39 -5.62 11.49 3.26
N ILE A 40 -5.45 10.35 2.59
CA ILE A 40 -6.44 9.26 2.60
C ILE A 40 -5.77 8.02 3.16
N VAL A 41 -6.45 7.40 4.10
CA VAL A 41 -6.04 6.12 4.69
C VAL A 41 -6.83 5.01 4.04
N HIS A 42 -6.12 4.06 3.46
CA HIS A 42 -6.66 2.84 2.87
C HIS A 42 -6.42 1.66 3.80
N LEU A 43 -7.46 0.90 4.10
CA LEU A 43 -7.38 -0.41 4.75
C LEU A 43 -7.62 -1.47 3.67
N VAL A 44 -6.53 -2.09 3.22
CA VAL A 44 -6.56 -3.14 2.20
C VAL A 44 -6.49 -4.49 2.89
N LYS A 45 -7.32 -5.44 2.47
CA LYS A 45 -7.40 -6.78 3.09
C LYS A 45 -7.49 -7.88 2.04
N VAL A 46 -6.91 -9.03 2.37
CA VAL A 46 -7.07 -10.30 1.65
C VAL A 46 -6.86 -11.45 2.64
N GLY A 47 -7.81 -12.40 2.70
CA GLY A 47 -7.75 -13.46 3.71
C GLY A 47 -7.64 -12.89 5.13
N ASN A 48 -6.59 -13.29 5.85
CA ASN A 48 -6.30 -12.82 7.21
C ASN A 48 -5.36 -11.61 7.25
N ALA A 49 -4.75 -11.23 6.12
CA ALA A 49 -3.83 -10.10 6.03
C ALA A 49 -4.56 -8.76 5.90
N CYS A 50 -4.07 -7.74 6.61
CA CYS A 50 -4.63 -6.39 6.59
C CYS A 50 -3.53 -5.33 6.61
N LEU A 51 -3.50 -4.45 5.61
CA LEU A 51 -2.55 -3.33 5.53
C LEU A 51 -3.25 -2.00 5.65
N LYS A 52 -2.73 -1.14 6.53
CA LYS A 52 -3.12 0.26 6.65
C LYS A 52 -2.12 1.13 5.90
N LEU A 53 -2.55 1.73 4.79
CA LEU A 53 -1.70 2.50 3.90
C LEU A 53 -2.17 3.96 3.83
N LYS A 54 -1.23 4.89 3.96
CA LYS A 54 -1.48 6.34 3.86
C LYS A 54 -1.12 6.82 2.46
N GLN A 55 -2.05 7.52 1.82
CA GLN A 55 -1.87 8.18 0.53
C GLN A 55 -2.02 9.68 0.70
N GLY A 56 -1.07 10.47 0.20
CA GLY A 56 -1.25 11.92 0.10
C GLY A 56 -1.80 12.31 -1.27
N SER A 57 -2.43 13.47 -1.34
CA SER A 57 -2.92 14.04 -2.61
C SER A 57 -1.81 14.23 -3.64
N SER A 58 -0.78 15.00 -3.29
CA SER A 58 0.35 15.34 -4.17
C SER A 58 1.72 14.90 -3.66
N ARG A 59 1.79 14.38 -2.43
CA ARG A 59 3.02 13.82 -1.84
C ARG A 59 2.83 12.36 -1.47
N SER A 60 3.87 11.57 -1.63
CA SER A 60 3.87 10.17 -1.21
C SER A 60 4.14 10.06 0.30
N LEU A 61 3.35 9.23 0.97
CA LEU A 61 3.41 9.04 2.42
C LEU A 61 3.92 7.65 2.76
N ARG A 62 4.61 7.54 3.89
CA ARG A 62 5.11 6.28 4.44
C ARG A 62 4.07 5.64 5.36
N SER A 63 4.01 4.32 5.33
CA SER A 63 3.24 3.48 6.23
C SER A 63 4.15 2.38 6.75
N GLU A 64 4.04 2.08 8.04
CA GLU A 64 4.79 1.01 8.68
C GLU A 64 3.94 -0.26 8.69
N VAL A 65 4.54 -1.36 8.27
CA VAL A 65 3.96 -2.70 8.31
C VAL A 65 4.79 -3.50 9.30
N ASN A 66 4.16 -3.81 10.44
CA ASN A 66 4.79 -4.50 11.56
C ASN A 66 4.61 -6.02 11.53
N GLU A 67 3.99 -6.53 10.47
CA GLU A 67 3.77 -7.96 10.26
C GLU A 67 4.75 -8.49 9.21
N ASP A 68 5.42 -9.59 9.53
CA ASP A 68 6.36 -10.29 8.64
C ASP A 68 5.83 -11.69 8.30
N SER A 69 4.73 -11.72 7.54
CA SER A 69 4.11 -12.95 7.04
C SER A 69 4.30 -13.08 5.52
N SER A 70 4.27 -14.31 5.01
CA SER A 70 4.30 -14.58 3.57
C SER A 70 3.11 -13.94 2.85
N GLU A 71 1.94 -13.92 3.49
CA GLU A 71 0.73 -13.27 2.99
C GLU A 71 0.93 -11.76 2.83
N VAL A 72 1.49 -11.09 3.84
CA VAL A 72 1.81 -9.65 3.77
C VAL A 72 2.84 -9.38 2.68
N LYS A 73 3.89 -10.20 2.53
CA LYS A 73 4.88 -10.05 1.45
C LYS A 73 4.23 -10.18 0.07
N ALA A 74 3.39 -11.18 -0.13
CA ALA A 74 2.64 -11.37 -1.39
C ALA A 74 1.71 -10.18 -1.67
N MET A 75 1.05 -9.67 -0.64
CA MET A 75 0.16 -8.51 -0.74
C MET A 75 0.92 -7.23 -1.12
N LEU A 76 2.13 -7.02 -0.58
CA LEU A 76 2.99 -5.91 -0.97
C LEU A 76 3.49 -6.04 -2.42
N GLN A 77 3.78 -7.25 -2.87
CA GLN A 77 4.16 -7.50 -4.28
C GLN A 77 2.99 -7.18 -5.21
N ASP A 78 1.77 -7.60 -4.89
CA ASP A 78 0.56 -7.28 -5.65
C ASP A 78 0.30 -5.77 -5.69
N LEU A 79 0.41 -5.08 -4.55
CA LEU A 79 0.24 -3.62 -4.48
C LEU A 79 1.30 -2.87 -5.30
N THR A 80 2.52 -3.42 -5.40
CA THR A 80 3.57 -2.88 -6.25
C THR A 80 3.23 -3.08 -7.73
N SER A 81 2.79 -4.29 -8.12
CA SER A 81 2.48 -4.62 -9.51
C SER A 81 1.30 -3.83 -10.06
N VAL A 82 0.30 -3.51 -9.22
CA VAL A 82 -0.84 -2.67 -9.62
C VAL A 82 -0.55 -1.16 -9.53
N GLY A 83 0.68 -0.78 -9.20
CA GLY A 83 1.12 0.61 -9.15
C GLY A 83 0.62 1.42 -7.95
N ALA A 84 0.11 0.77 -6.89
CA ALA A 84 -0.37 1.47 -5.70
C ALA A 84 0.77 2.04 -4.84
N ILE A 85 1.85 1.26 -4.71
CA ILE A 85 3.03 1.58 -3.90
C ILE A 85 4.29 1.62 -4.75
N PHE A 86 5.32 2.28 -4.25
CA PHE A 86 6.67 2.12 -4.79
C PHE A 86 7.21 0.72 -4.45
N PRO A 87 8.16 0.19 -5.24
CA PRO A 87 8.84 -1.05 -4.91
C PRO A 87 9.34 -1.03 -3.46
N VAL A 88 9.02 -2.09 -2.74
CA VAL A 88 9.50 -2.26 -1.36
C VAL A 88 10.98 -2.64 -1.46
N SER A 89 11.85 -1.64 -1.35
CA SER A 89 13.24 -1.89 -0.99
C SER A 89 13.25 -2.43 0.43
N GLU A 90 13.75 -3.65 0.64
CA GLU A 90 14.10 -4.09 1.99
C GLU A 90 14.99 -2.99 2.59
N ALA A 91 14.54 -2.37 3.67
CA ALA A 91 15.35 -1.41 4.36
C ALA A 91 16.57 -2.19 4.85
N LYS A 92 17.74 -2.01 4.20
CA LYS A 92 19.02 -2.36 4.80
C LYS A 92 18.98 -1.74 6.19
N SER A 93 19.05 -2.61 7.20
CA SER A 93 19.17 -2.23 8.60
C SER A 93 20.21 -1.12 8.68
N TRP A 94 19.79 0.10 9.00
CA TRP A 94 20.73 1.13 9.39
C TRP A 94 21.13 0.75 10.81
N SER A 95 22.19 -0.05 10.91
CA SER A 95 22.93 -0.21 12.15
C SER A 95 23.34 1.17 12.65
N LEU A 96 22.93 1.44 13.90
CA LEU A 96 23.35 2.58 14.73
C LEU A 96 24.87 2.72 14.76
#